data_AF-A0A0H5RCN2-F1
#
_entry.id   AF-A0A0H5RCN2-F1
#
_cell.length_a   1.000
_cell.length_b   1.000
_cell.length_c   1.000
_cell.angle_alpha   90.00
_cell.angle_beta   90.00
_cell.angle_gamma   90.00
#
_symmetry.space_group_name_H-M   'P 1'
#
loop_
_entity.id
_entity.type
_entity.pdbx_description
1 polymer ?
#
loop_
_entity_poly.entity_id
_entity_poly.type
_entity_poly.pdbx_seq_one_letter_code
_entity_poly.pdbx_strand_id
1 'polypeptide(L)'
;VNRLCLALNIPLIESGTEGYIGQTTTIRRDFTECFECQPKDASKTFAVCTIRNTPDQPVHCIVWAKYVLSMLFGPPDADNIMLDKDFGDDNNLKMTDSVTEQASLSTQLYSCSSTDIAHLIFKRFFTTDIEKAVLIADRWVNRP
;
A
#
# COMPACT_ATOMS: atom_id res chain seq x y z
N VAL A 1 0.42 -16.62 -18.50
CA VAL A 1 -0.33 -17.50 -19.43
C VAL A 1 -0.17 -17.03 -20.87
N ASN A 2 -0.58 -15.81 -21.22
CA ASN A 2 -0.39 -15.22 -22.56
C ASN A 2 0.97 -15.54 -23.21
N ARG A 3 2.09 -15.14 -22.58
CA ARG A 3 3.44 -15.39 -23.10
C ARG A 3 3.78 -16.87 -23.34
N LEU A 4 3.24 -17.77 -22.53
CA LEU A 4 3.46 -19.22 -22.67
C LEU A 4 2.67 -19.79 -23.85
N CYS A 5 1.40 -19.40 -24.00
CA CYS A 5 0.57 -19.79 -25.14
C CYS A 5 1.14 -19.27 -26.46
N LEU A 6 1.63 -18.02 -26.46
CA LEU A 6 2.43 -17.52 -27.56
C LEU A 6 3.63 -18.42 -27.77
N ALA A 7 4.55 -18.57 -26.81
CA ALA A 7 5.78 -19.37 -26.93
C ALA A 7 5.56 -20.75 -27.57
N LEU A 8 4.54 -21.48 -27.14
CA LEU A 8 4.22 -22.83 -27.58
C LEU A 8 3.32 -22.91 -28.83
N ASN A 9 2.94 -21.76 -29.42
CA ASN A 9 1.99 -21.68 -30.54
C ASN A 9 0.62 -22.32 -30.25
N ILE A 10 0.14 -22.22 -29.02
CA ILE A 10 -1.15 -22.77 -28.59
C ILE A 10 -2.17 -21.63 -28.57
N PRO A 11 -3.32 -21.74 -29.28
CA PRO A 11 -4.39 -20.74 -29.20
C PRO A 11 -4.89 -20.57 -27.77
N LEU A 12 -5.14 -19.33 -27.36
CA LEU A 12 -5.64 -18.95 -26.03
C LEU A 12 -7.00 -18.26 -26.17
N ILE A 13 -7.96 -18.64 -25.33
CA ILE A 13 -9.21 -17.89 -25.15
C ILE A 13 -9.05 -17.12 -23.84
N GLU A 14 -9.11 -15.80 -23.92
CA GLU A 14 -9.01 -14.91 -22.76
C GLU A 14 -10.38 -14.29 -22.49
N SER A 15 -10.76 -14.17 -21.22
CA SER A 15 -12.07 -13.67 -20.84
C SER A 15 -12.03 -12.96 -19.50
N GLY A 16 -12.89 -11.96 -19.31
CA GLY A 16 -13.00 -11.23 -18.06
C GLY A 16 -14.43 -10.77 -17.82
N THR A 17 -14.76 -10.50 -16.55
CA THR A 17 -16.06 -9.97 -16.12
C THR A 17 -15.87 -8.90 -15.06
N GLU A 18 -16.76 -7.90 -15.07
CA GLU A 18 -16.88 -6.86 -14.05
C GLU A 18 -18.37 -6.51 -13.87
N GLY A 19 -18.96 -6.96 -12.77
CA GLY A 19 -20.40 -6.80 -12.52
C GLY A 19 -21.24 -7.46 -13.62
N TYR A 20 -22.02 -6.66 -14.35
CA TYR A 20 -22.87 -7.12 -15.48
C TYR A 20 -22.16 -7.12 -16.84
N ILE A 21 -20.92 -6.64 -16.89
CA ILE A 21 -20.14 -6.52 -18.13
C ILE A 21 -19.16 -7.69 -18.21
N GLY A 22 -18.92 -8.21 -19.41
CA GLY A 22 -17.87 -9.18 -19.66
C GLY A 22 -17.46 -9.21 -21.12
N GLN A 23 -16.30 -9.81 -21.37
CA GLN A 23 -15.74 -9.95 -22.69
C GLN A 23 -15.03 -11.30 -22.84
N THR A 24 -14.92 -11.75 -24.10
CA THR A 24 -14.08 -12.89 -24.49
C THR A 24 -13.32 -12.55 -25.76
N THR A 25 -12.09 -13.00 -25.89
CA THR A 25 -11.25 -12.79 -27.07
C THR A 25 -10.37 -14.01 -27.35
N THR A 26 -9.99 -14.18 -28.61
CA THR A 26 -9.11 -15.28 -29.04
C THR A 26 -7.73 -14.74 -29.40
N ILE A 27 -6.71 -15.34 -28.81
CA ILE A 27 -5.30 -14.99 -29.00
C ILE A 27 -4.61 -16.13 -29.74
N ARG A 28 -4.08 -15.83 -30.94
CA ARG A 28 -3.27 -16.75 -31.74
C ARG A 28 -2.07 -16.00 -32.29
N ARG A 29 -0.87 -16.51 -31.99
CA ARG A 29 0.40 -15.96 -32.47
C ARG A 29 0.34 -15.71 -33.98
N ASP A 30 0.82 -14.56 -34.43
CA ASP A 30 0.90 -14.13 -35.84
C ASP A 30 -0.45 -13.91 -36.54
N PHE A 31 -1.59 -14.00 -35.83
CA PHE A 31 -2.91 -13.81 -36.43
C PHE A 31 -3.81 -12.82 -35.69
N THR A 32 -3.77 -12.78 -34.36
CA THR A 32 -4.52 -11.81 -33.55
C THR A 32 -3.60 -11.09 -32.57
N GLU A 33 -4.04 -9.96 -32.03
CA GLU A 33 -3.29 -9.27 -30.99
C GLU A 33 -3.20 -10.14 -29.73
N CYS A 34 -2.08 -10.02 -29.01
CA CYS A 34 -1.91 -10.73 -27.74
C CYS A 34 -2.45 -9.91 -26.56
N PHE A 35 -2.55 -10.55 -25.40
CA PHE A 35 -3.07 -9.90 -24.18
C PHE A 35 -2.28 -8.64 -23.75
N GLU A 36 -1.02 -8.51 -24.18
CA GLU A 36 -0.10 -7.43 -23.81
C GLU A 36 0.09 -6.40 -24.95
N CYS A 37 -0.57 -6.57 -26.11
CA CYS A 37 -0.46 -5.62 -27.22
C CYS A 37 -1.08 -4.26 -26.89
N GLN A 38 -2.18 -4.25 -26.12
CA GLN A 38 -2.79 -3.03 -25.62
C GLN A 38 -2.41 -2.82 -24.14
N PRO A 39 -1.93 -1.63 -23.76
CA PRO A 39 -1.70 -1.30 -22.37
C PRO A 39 -3.04 -1.34 -21.62
N LYS A 40 -3.05 -2.01 -20.47
CA LYS A 40 -4.19 -2.01 -19.58
C LYS A 40 -4.09 -0.83 -18.62
N ASP A 41 -5.23 -0.36 -18.14
CA ASP A 41 -5.27 0.65 -17.10
C ASP A 41 -4.47 0.18 -15.89
N ALA A 42 -3.47 1.00 -15.51
CA ALA A 42 -2.70 0.76 -14.32
C ALA A 42 -3.61 0.85 -13.09
N SER A 43 -3.30 0.08 -12.05
CA SER A 43 -3.96 0.26 -10.77
C SER A 43 -3.80 1.70 -10.30
N LYS A 44 -4.86 2.27 -9.71
CA LYS A 44 -4.83 3.62 -9.16
C LYS A 44 -3.73 3.69 -8.09
N THR A 45 -2.76 4.57 -8.30
CA THR A 45 -1.68 4.86 -7.35
C THR A 45 -1.88 6.25 -6.77
N PHE A 46 -1.54 6.41 -5.50
CA PHE A 46 -1.69 7.67 -4.77
C PHE A 46 -0.33 8.13 -4.28
N ALA A 47 -0.12 9.44 -4.21
CA ALA A 47 1.14 9.98 -3.71
C ALA A 47 1.33 9.61 -2.23
N VAL A 48 2.54 9.17 -1.88
CA VAL A 48 2.87 8.74 -0.50
C VAL A 48 2.60 9.86 0.52
N CYS A 49 2.88 11.12 0.15
CA CYS A 49 2.60 12.27 0.99
C CYS A 49 1.09 12.46 1.27
N THR A 50 0.22 12.16 0.31
CA THR A 50 -1.24 12.18 0.48
C THR A 50 -1.66 11.11 1.48
N ILE A 51 -1.19 9.87 1.31
CA ILE A 51 -1.57 8.76 2.19
C ILE A 51 -1.07 8.94 3.63
N ARG A 52 0.15 9.43 3.83
CA ARG A 52 0.77 9.58 5.17
C ARG A 52 0.31 10.83 5.91
N ASN A 53 0.28 11.96 5.21
CA ASN A 53 0.19 13.28 5.87
C ASN A 53 -1.12 13.99 5.57
N THR A 54 -1.65 13.81 4.36
CA THR A 54 -2.71 14.67 3.86
C THR A 54 -3.85 13.94 3.13
N PRO A 55 -4.49 12.94 3.76
CA PRO A 55 -5.64 12.27 3.15
C PRO A 55 -6.82 13.23 3.07
N ASP A 56 -7.48 13.28 1.92
CA ASP A 56 -8.64 14.11 1.59
C ASP A 56 -9.83 13.31 1.02
N GLN A 57 -9.63 12.02 0.69
CA GLN A 57 -10.65 11.11 0.19
C GLN A 57 -10.70 9.83 1.02
N PRO A 58 -11.88 9.19 1.18
CA PRO A 58 -12.01 7.93 1.92
C PRO A 58 -11.07 6.82 1.41
N VAL A 59 -10.80 6.78 0.11
CA VAL A 59 -9.89 5.81 -0.49
C VAL A 59 -8.45 5.94 0.05
N HIS A 60 -8.01 7.14 0.42
CA HIS A 60 -6.68 7.36 0.99
C HIS A 60 -6.54 6.70 2.37
N CYS A 61 -7.59 6.75 3.19
CA CYS A 61 -7.63 6.07 4.48
C CYS A 61 -7.64 4.54 4.33
N ILE A 62 -8.33 4.02 3.32
CA ILE A 62 -8.36 2.57 3.02
C ILE A 62 -6.96 2.09 2.59
N VAL A 63 -6.30 2.85 1.71
CA VAL A 63 -4.94 2.54 1.26
C VAL A 63 -3.96 2.63 2.42
N TRP A 64 -4.06 3.65 3.28
CA TRP A 64 -3.28 3.75 4.51
C TRP A 64 -3.43 2.51 5.40
N ALA A 65 -4.68 2.09 5.66
CA ALA A 65 -4.96 0.93 6.49
C ALA A 65 -4.37 -0.37 5.91
N LYS A 66 -4.39 -0.53 4.59
CA LYS A 66 -3.77 -1.67 3.90
C LYS A 66 -2.26 -1.72 4.15
N TYR A 67 -1.56 -0.58 4.07
CA TYR A 67 -0.12 -0.53 4.34
C TYR A 67 0.22 -0.76 5.81
N VAL A 68 -0.56 -0.20 6.73
CA VAL A 68 -0.40 -0.44 8.17
C VAL A 68 -0.62 -1.91 8.51
N LEU A 69 -1.64 -2.55 7.94
CA LEU A 69 -1.88 -3.98 8.14
C LEU A 69 -0.69 -4.82 7.64
N SER A 70 -0.18 -4.51 6.45
CA SER A 70 0.99 -5.21 5.90
C SER A 70 2.25 -4.97 6.73
N MET A 71 2.41 -3.78 7.31
CA MET A 71 3.54 -3.47 8.19
C MET A 71 3.46 -4.25 9.51
N LEU A 72 2.27 -4.40 10.09
CA LEU A 72 2.09 -5.03 11.39
C LEU A 72 2.08 -6.56 11.32
N PHE A 73 1.47 -7.13 10.29
CA PHE A 73 1.17 -8.56 10.20
C PHE A 73 1.62 -9.21 8.89
N GLY A 74 2.12 -8.43 7.93
CA GLY A 74 2.63 -8.93 6.68
C GLY A 74 4.08 -9.41 6.79
N PRO A 75 4.61 -10.03 5.72
CA PRO A 75 6.04 -10.28 5.62
C PRO A 75 6.81 -8.94 5.67
N PRO A 76 8.06 -8.93 6.16
CA PRO A 76 8.91 -7.75 6.10
C PRO A 76 9.00 -7.22 4.68
N ASP A 77 8.58 -5.97 4.48
CA ASP A 77 8.53 -5.29 3.20
C ASP A 77 9.24 -3.95 3.35
N ALA A 78 10.48 -3.87 2.84
CA ALA A 78 11.31 -2.68 2.91
C ALA A 78 10.75 -1.52 2.08
N ASP A 79 9.93 -1.82 1.07
CA ASP A 79 9.29 -0.83 0.22
C ASP A 79 7.93 -0.36 0.79
N ASN A 80 7.56 -0.83 1.98
CA ASN A 80 6.31 -0.44 2.61
C ASN A 80 6.34 1.06 2.94
N ILE A 81 5.41 1.79 2.34
CA ILE A 81 5.29 3.24 2.53
C ILE A 81 4.86 3.64 3.95
N MET A 82 4.86 2.80 4.97
CA MET A 82 4.70 3.23 6.37
C MET A 82 6.01 3.23 7.16
N LEU A 83 7.11 2.79 6.53
CA LEU A 83 8.42 2.64 7.16
C LEU A 83 9.23 3.93 7.29
N ASP A 84 9.15 4.86 6.32
CA ASP A 84 10.00 6.06 6.38
C ASP A 84 9.38 7.15 7.26
N LYS A 85 10.21 7.62 8.20
CA LYS A 85 9.93 8.73 9.08
C LYS A 85 10.24 10.06 8.38
N ASP A 86 9.29 10.57 7.61
CA ASP A 86 9.30 11.98 7.19
C ASP A 86 8.05 12.71 7.70
N PHE A 87 7.91 12.73 9.02
CA PHE A 87 7.42 13.95 9.67
C PHE A 87 8.63 14.85 9.74
N GLY A 88 8.82 15.69 8.71
CA GLY A 88 10.02 16.51 8.56
C GLY A 88 10.46 17.15 9.87
N ASP A 89 11.57 16.67 10.41
CA ASP A 89 12.38 17.41 11.35
C ASP A 89 13.84 17.04 11.11
N ASP A 90 14.52 17.99 10.48
CA ASP A 90 15.94 18.04 10.27
C ASP A 90 16.58 18.39 11.62
N ASN A 91 16.53 17.48 12.62
CA ASN A 91 17.29 17.58 13.87
C ASN A 91 17.31 16.26 14.69
N ASN A 92 18.37 15.49 14.49
CA ASN A 92 19.13 14.79 15.54
C ASN A 92 18.38 13.83 16.50
N LEU A 93 17.66 12.84 15.97
CA LEU A 93 17.44 11.58 16.67
C LEU A 93 18.06 10.43 15.87
N LYS A 94 19.12 9.87 16.46
CA LYS A 94 19.97 8.82 15.87
C LYS A 94 19.14 7.68 15.26
N MET A 95 19.41 7.49 13.98
CA MET A 95 19.40 6.24 13.22
C MET A 95 19.37 4.99 14.12
N THR A 96 18.18 4.43 14.30
CA THR A 96 18.00 3.01 14.60
C THR A 96 17.32 2.43 13.37
N ASP A 97 17.95 1.44 12.74
CA ASP A 97 17.51 0.86 11.46
C ASP A 97 15.99 0.61 11.46
N SER A 98 15.32 1.12 10.43
CA SER A 98 13.86 1.07 10.23
C SER A 98 13.31 -0.37 10.26
N VAL A 99 14.15 -1.35 9.91
CA VAL A 99 13.88 -2.79 10.00
C VAL A 99 13.80 -3.26 11.47
N THR A 100 14.60 -2.68 12.37
CA THR A 100 14.60 -3.03 13.80
C THR A 100 13.35 -2.54 14.52
N GLU A 101 12.72 -1.44 14.06
CA GLU A 101 11.47 -0.91 14.63
C GLU A 101 10.24 -1.74 14.24
N GLN A 102 10.17 -2.20 12.98
CA GLN A 102 9.17 -3.20 12.55
C GLN A 102 9.36 -4.55 13.25
N ALA A 103 10.61 -5.03 13.35
CA ALA A 103 10.92 -6.28 14.03
C ALA A 103 10.62 -6.21 15.53
N SER A 104 10.87 -5.08 16.19
CA SER A 104 10.56 -4.89 17.62
C SER A 104 9.07 -4.75 17.87
N LEU A 105 8.34 -4.02 17.01
CA LEU A 105 6.89 -3.92 17.14
C LEU A 105 6.22 -5.28 16.91
N SER A 106 6.58 -5.99 15.84
CA SER A 106 6.07 -7.35 15.56
C SER A 106 6.45 -8.36 16.64
N THR A 107 7.66 -8.28 17.22
CA THR A 107 8.05 -9.13 18.36
C THR A 107 7.21 -8.83 19.61
N GLN A 108 6.91 -7.55 19.87
CA GLN A 108 6.01 -7.14 20.97
C GLN A 108 4.56 -7.57 20.75
N LEU A 109 4.10 -7.70 19.49
CA LEU A 109 2.75 -8.22 19.16
C LEU A 109 2.54 -9.65 19.66
N TYR A 110 3.61 -10.43 19.88
CA TYR A 110 3.51 -11.83 20.31
C TYR A 110 3.80 -12.04 21.80
N SER A 111 4.22 -11.01 22.54
CA SER A 111 4.62 -11.13 23.96
C SER A 111 3.60 -10.61 24.97
N CYS A 112 2.59 -9.85 24.54
CA CYS A 112 1.60 -9.21 25.42
C CYS A 112 0.18 -9.73 25.20
N SER A 113 -0.75 -9.39 26.09
CA SER A 113 -2.16 -9.69 25.87
C SER A 113 -2.67 -8.96 24.62
N SER A 114 -3.56 -9.59 23.85
CA SER A 114 -4.07 -9.02 22.60
C SER A 114 -4.77 -7.67 22.81
N THR A 115 -5.40 -7.48 23.97
CA THR A 115 -6.06 -6.22 24.35
C THR A 115 -5.07 -5.08 24.55
N ASP A 116 -3.94 -5.33 25.21
CA ASP A 116 -2.93 -4.30 25.47
C ASP A 116 -2.27 -3.83 24.17
N ILE A 117 -2.02 -4.76 23.26
CA ILE A 117 -1.47 -4.49 21.94
C ILE A 117 -2.44 -3.66 21.09
N ALA A 118 -3.73 -4.02 21.08
CA ALA A 118 -4.74 -3.25 20.36
C ALA A 118 -4.82 -1.81 20.88
N HIS A 119 -4.77 -1.62 22.21
CA HIS A 119 -4.71 -0.29 22.81
C HIS A 119 -3.44 0.48 22.42
N LEU A 120 -2.28 -0.17 22.39
CA LEU A 120 -1.01 0.45 22.01
C LEU A 120 -1.02 0.91 20.54
N ILE A 121 -1.47 0.05 19.62
CA ILE A 121 -1.61 0.35 18.20
C ILE A 121 -2.57 1.51 18.00
N PHE A 122 -3.74 1.45 18.64
CA PHE A 122 -4.76 2.49 18.53
C PHE A 122 -4.23 3.84 19.03
N LYS A 123 -3.64 3.86 20.23
CA LYS A 123 -3.05 5.07 20.81
C LYS A 123 -1.94 5.63 19.94
N ARG A 124 -1.10 4.78 19.34
CA ARG A 124 -0.03 5.23 18.46
C ARG A 124 -0.57 5.95 17.23
N PHE A 125 -1.41 5.28 16.43
CA PHE A 125 -1.83 5.81 15.13
C PHE A 125 -2.91 6.88 15.21
N PHE A 126 -3.87 6.74 16.14
CA PHE A 126 -5.05 7.61 16.21
C PHE A 126 -4.96 8.68 17.30
N THR A 127 -3.88 8.71 18.08
CA THR A 127 -3.65 9.75 19.08
C THR A 127 -2.27 10.36 18.89
N THR A 128 -1.20 9.63 19.22
CA THR A 128 0.17 10.17 19.23
C THR A 128 0.60 10.73 17.87
N ASP A 129 0.33 10.01 16.78
CA ASP A 129 0.77 10.43 15.45
C ASP A 129 -0.10 11.58 14.90
N ILE A 130 -1.38 11.66 15.29
CA ILE A 130 -2.26 12.78 14.96
C ILE A 130 -1.85 14.05 15.70
N GLU A 131 -1.55 13.95 17.00
CA GLU A 131 -1.05 15.07 17.81
C GLU A 131 0.23 15.65 17.20
N LYS A 132 1.16 14.79 16.76
CA LYS A 132 2.37 15.23 16.03
C LYS A 132 2.05 15.89 14.69
N ALA A 133 1.11 15.33 13.94
CA ALA A 133 0.75 15.87 12.63
C ALA A 133 0.17 17.30 12.75
N VAL A 134 -0.62 17.57 13.79
CA VAL A 134 -1.21 18.90 14.06
C VAL A 134 -0.15 19.97 14.31
N LEU A 135 1.01 19.62 14.87
CA LEU A 135 2.10 20.58 15.14
C LEU A 135 2.72 21.19 13.86
N ILE A 136 2.55 20.55 12.71
CA ILE A 136 3.10 21.01 11.43
C ILE A 136 2.07 21.94 10.75
N ALA A 137 2.01 23.19 11.23
CA ALA A 137 0.99 24.18 10.86
C ALA A 137 0.81 24.36 9.34
N ASP A 138 1.90 24.36 8.57
CA ASP A 138 1.88 24.59 7.11
C ASP A 138 1.00 23.59 6.34
N ARG A 139 0.81 22.37 6.88
CA ARG A 139 -0.01 21.32 6.24
C ARG A 139 -1.52 21.58 6.33
N TRP A 140 -1.93 22.54 7.16
CA TRP A 140 -3.33 22.75 7.54
C TRP A 140 -3.89 24.08 7.04
N VAL A 141 -3.04 25.00 6.57
CA VAL A 141 -3.44 26.37 6.17
C VAL A 141 -4.51 26.40 5.06
N ASN A 142 -4.42 25.48 4.10
CA ASN A 142 -5.28 25.45 2.91
C ASN A 142 -6.16 24.19 2.83
N ARG A 143 -6.40 23.53 3.97
CA ARG A 143 -7.34 22.42 4.03
C ARG A 143 -8.78 22.97 4.08
N PRO A 144 -9.71 22.40 3.31
CA PRO A 144 -11.12 22.80 3.35
C PRO A 144 -11.77 22.52 4.72
#